data_AF-A0A961S4B7-F1
#
_entry.id   AF-A0A961S4B7-F1
#
_cell.length_a   1.000
_cell.length_b   1.000
_cell.length_c   1.000
_cell.angle_alpha   90.00
_cell.angle_beta   90.00
_cell.angle_gamma   90.00
#
_symmetry.space_group_name_H-M   'P 1'
#
loop_
_entity.id
_entity.type
_entity.pdbx_description
1 polymer ?
#
loop_
_entity_poly.entity_id
_entity_poly.type
_entity_poly.pdbx_seq_one_letter_code
_entity_poly.pdbx_strand_id
1 'polypeptide(L)'
;LPHLDKPWSILVGGIGGTGVVTIGHILGMAAFIEGKGAALIDMVGISQKNGAVVTHLQIGATPEAISAVRIARGHADLVLGCDLVTSATAGVLATASRTRTTAVINTHETMPGLFAHDADFDVQGSALTLRIAAAVQQLDSIDATGIATKLLGDSIAANFFTLGYAWQKGLIPISEAAIADAVRLNGVGVKMNLAAFLWGRRMAVDEQPVRTAVGAKADPKPETLDEIIDRRAAFLTDYQNPDYAGQYRAFVGKVRAVSEPLALAVARNLFKLMAIKDEYEVARLYTDGKFAKAIAQQFKGDYKLTFHLAPPILGRRDEFTGKPLKTEFGPWMMTAMRVLASLKGLRGRGFDIFGRSAERKAERQLLADYRATIEHLLPNISEASEEAAIAIASLPEAIRGFGHVKEDSIARARARETELLSA
;
A
#
# COMPACT_ATOMS: atom_id res chain seq x y z
N LEU A 1 9.26 -7.53 -34.01
CA LEU A 1 7.81 -7.46 -33.73
C LEU A 1 7.21 -8.84 -34.04
N PRO A 2 6.15 -9.29 -33.36
CA PRO A 2 5.51 -10.57 -33.66
C PRO A 2 5.01 -10.61 -35.11
N HIS A 3 5.11 -11.78 -35.74
CA HIS A 3 4.54 -12.04 -37.06
C HIS A 3 3.01 -12.18 -36.94
N LEU A 4 2.28 -11.68 -37.93
CA LEU A 4 0.80 -11.69 -37.98
C LEU A 4 0.26 -12.78 -38.92
N ASP A 5 0.86 -13.98 -38.89
CA ASP A 5 0.35 -15.16 -39.61
C ASP A 5 -1.05 -15.57 -39.08
N LYS A 6 -1.32 -15.21 -37.82
CA LYS A 6 -2.62 -15.28 -37.15
C LYS A 6 -2.83 -13.96 -36.39
N PRO A 7 -4.08 -13.59 -36.08
CA PRO A 7 -4.34 -12.44 -35.22
C PRO A 7 -3.64 -12.56 -33.87
N TRP A 8 -2.97 -11.50 -33.46
CA TRP A 8 -2.29 -11.39 -32.17
C TRP A 8 -3.26 -10.86 -31.11
N SER A 9 -3.45 -11.65 -30.07
CA SER A 9 -4.42 -11.38 -29.00
C SER A 9 -3.76 -10.68 -27.81
N ILE A 10 -4.07 -9.41 -27.61
CA ILE A 10 -3.59 -8.62 -26.47
C ILE A 10 -4.73 -8.37 -25.50
N LEU A 11 -4.56 -8.78 -24.25
CA LEU A 11 -5.48 -8.47 -23.17
C LEU A 11 -4.86 -7.39 -22.29
N VAL A 12 -5.49 -6.23 -22.20
CA VAL A 12 -5.04 -5.13 -21.33
C VAL A 12 -5.92 -5.11 -20.08
N GLY A 13 -5.33 -5.31 -18.91
CA GLY A 13 -6.05 -5.33 -17.64
C GLY A 13 -5.63 -4.16 -16.77
N GLY A 14 -6.59 -3.46 -16.15
CA GLY A 14 -6.26 -2.56 -15.07
C GLY A 14 -7.45 -1.93 -14.36
N ILE A 15 -7.20 -0.83 -13.64
CA ILE A 15 -8.23 -0.14 -12.85
C ILE A 15 -8.97 0.91 -13.70
N GLY A 16 -10.29 0.98 -13.57
CA GLY A 16 -11.10 1.99 -14.25
C GLY A 16 -10.68 3.41 -13.89
N GLY A 17 -10.56 4.27 -14.90
CA GLY A 17 -10.14 5.66 -14.75
C GLY A 17 -8.63 5.90 -14.77
N THR A 18 -7.79 4.86 -14.90
CA THR A 18 -6.32 5.02 -14.95
C THR A 18 -5.74 5.04 -16.36
N GLY A 19 -6.56 4.93 -17.41
CA GLY A 19 -6.12 4.97 -18.81
C GLY A 19 -5.92 3.61 -19.50
N VAL A 20 -6.45 2.52 -18.92
CA VAL A 20 -6.40 1.16 -19.51
C VAL A 20 -7.07 1.12 -20.89
N VAL A 21 -8.30 1.63 -20.97
CA VAL A 21 -9.08 1.76 -22.21
C VAL A 21 -8.35 2.62 -23.24
N THR A 22 -7.61 3.64 -22.78
CA THR A 22 -6.80 4.50 -23.65
C THR A 22 -5.69 3.71 -24.34
N ILE A 23 -5.01 2.79 -23.64
CA ILE A 23 -3.97 1.94 -24.26
C ILE A 23 -4.56 1.08 -25.38
N GLY A 24 -5.71 0.45 -25.14
CA GLY A 24 -6.39 -0.35 -26.17
C GLY A 24 -6.72 0.46 -27.43
N HIS A 25 -7.30 1.65 -27.26
CA HIS A 25 -7.61 2.55 -28.37
C HIS A 25 -6.37 3.09 -29.09
N ILE A 26 -5.30 3.39 -28.36
CA ILE A 26 -4.02 3.83 -28.95
C ILE A 26 -3.43 2.74 -29.82
N LEU A 27 -3.42 1.48 -29.35
CA LEU A 27 -2.94 0.36 -30.16
C LEU A 27 -3.85 0.08 -31.36
N GLY A 28 -5.17 0.18 -31.21
CA GLY A 28 -6.11 0.06 -32.33
C GLY A 28 -5.89 1.13 -33.39
N MET A 29 -5.74 2.39 -33.00
CA MET A 29 -5.42 3.50 -33.90
C MET A 29 -4.05 3.32 -34.56
N ALA A 30 -3.04 2.90 -33.78
CA ALA A 30 -1.70 2.67 -34.31
C ALA A 30 -1.68 1.53 -35.35
N ALA A 31 -2.41 0.44 -35.10
CA ALA A 31 -2.59 -0.62 -36.10
C ALA A 31 -3.27 -0.11 -37.38
N PHE A 32 -4.30 0.73 -37.24
CA PHE A 32 -4.97 1.35 -38.39
C PHE A 32 -4.02 2.26 -39.20
N ILE A 33 -3.19 3.07 -38.55
CA ILE A 33 -2.22 3.97 -39.19
C ILE A 33 -1.25 3.21 -40.10
N GLU A 34 -0.84 2.00 -39.71
CA GLU A 34 0.07 1.16 -40.51
C GLU A 34 -0.65 0.10 -41.38
N GLY A 35 -1.96 0.25 -41.59
CA GLY A 35 -2.75 -0.55 -42.53
C GLY A 35 -3.13 -1.96 -42.04
N LYS A 36 -3.08 -2.22 -40.74
CA LYS A 36 -3.44 -3.50 -40.12
C LYS A 36 -4.90 -3.53 -39.68
N GLY A 37 -5.42 -4.75 -39.50
CA GLY A 37 -6.71 -4.97 -38.86
C GLY A 37 -6.61 -4.79 -37.35
N ALA A 38 -7.58 -4.10 -36.75
CA ALA A 38 -7.73 -4.05 -35.30
C ALA A 38 -9.20 -4.19 -34.90
N ALA A 39 -9.46 -5.00 -33.87
CA ALA A 39 -10.77 -5.07 -33.23
C ALA A 39 -10.59 -5.06 -31.72
N LEU A 40 -11.38 -4.27 -31.01
CA LEU A 40 -11.29 -4.17 -29.56
C LEU A 40 -12.67 -4.12 -28.90
N ILE A 41 -12.75 -4.62 -27.66
CA ILE A 41 -13.92 -4.50 -26.80
C ILE A 41 -13.47 -4.26 -25.36
N ASP A 42 -14.07 -3.24 -24.74
CA ASP A 42 -13.84 -2.88 -23.35
C ASP A 42 -14.91 -3.52 -22.46
N MET A 43 -14.47 -4.23 -21.43
CA MET A 43 -15.32 -4.74 -20.35
C MET A 43 -15.01 -3.97 -19.07
N VAL A 44 -15.95 -3.11 -18.70
CA VAL A 44 -15.88 -2.27 -17.49
C VAL A 44 -16.76 -2.93 -16.43
N GLY A 45 -16.20 -3.21 -15.25
CA GLY A 45 -16.96 -3.70 -14.10
C GLY A 45 -18.02 -2.68 -13.64
N ILE A 46 -19.06 -3.16 -12.95
CA ILE A 46 -20.21 -2.34 -12.49
C ILE A 46 -19.80 -1.22 -11.49
N SER A 47 -18.59 -1.26 -10.93
CA SER A 47 -18.11 -0.27 -9.97
C SER A 47 -17.82 1.09 -10.61
N GLN A 48 -18.46 2.15 -10.11
CA GLN A 48 -18.32 3.53 -10.60
C GLN A 48 -16.91 4.13 -10.43
N LYS A 49 -16.09 3.63 -9.49
CA LYS A 49 -14.67 3.98 -9.30
C LYS A 49 -13.88 2.77 -8.80
N ASN A 50 -12.63 2.61 -9.23
CA ASN A 50 -11.72 1.52 -8.83
C ASN A 50 -12.19 0.09 -9.19
N GLY A 51 -13.07 -0.05 -10.18
CA GLY A 51 -13.45 -1.35 -10.73
C GLY A 51 -12.40 -1.91 -11.67
N ALA A 52 -12.33 -3.24 -11.76
CA ALA A 52 -11.53 -3.91 -12.79
C ALA A 52 -12.07 -3.56 -14.18
N VAL A 53 -11.15 -3.20 -15.07
CA VAL A 53 -11.40 -2.94 -16.48
C VAL A 53 -10.48 -3.82 -17.31
N VAL A 54 -11.06 -4.49 -18.30
CA VAL A 54 -10.32 -5.38 -19.20
C VAL A 54 -10.66 -5.02 -20.63
N THR A 55 -9.64 -4.69 -21.42
CA THR A 55 -9.76 -4.48 -22.86
C THR A 55 -9.24 -5.71 -23.59
N HIS A 56 -10.07 -6.31 -24.44
CA HIS A 56 -9.63 -7.32 -25.39
C HIS A 56 -9.28 -6.62 -26.70
N LEU A 57 -8.08 -6.85 -27.21
CA LEU A 57 -7.60 -6.29 -28.47
C LEU A 57 -7.07 -7.43 -29.36
N GLN A 58 -7.52 -7.44 -30.60
CA GLN A 58 -7.06 -8.33 -31.66
C GLN A 58 -6.39 -7.49 -32.74
N ILE A 59 -5.18 -7.87 -33.14
CA ILE A 59 -4.46 -7.23 -34.24
C ILE A 59 -4.20 -8.28 -35.31
N GLY A 60 -4.72 -8.06 -36.52
CA GLY A 60 -4.54 -8.94 -37.68
C GLY A 60 -3.74 -8.24 -38.77
N ALA A 61 -3.15 -9.00 -39.69
CA ALA A 61 -2.50 -8.44 -40.87
C ALA A 61 -3.48 -7.58 -41.71
N THR A 62 -4.75 -7.99 -41.77
CA THR A 62 -5.88 -7.23 -42.35
C THR A 62 -7.10 -7.32 -41.44
N PRO A 63 -8.12 -6.45 -41.59
CA PRO A 63 -9.37 -6.54 -40.84
C PRO A 63 -10.07 -7.90 -40.97
N GLU A 64 -10.07 -8.49 -42.17
CA GLU A 64 -10.74 -9.75 -42.49
C GLU A 64 -10.10 -10.97 -41.79
N ALA A 65 -8.85 -10.84 -41.37
CA ALA A 65 -8.16 -11.88 -40.61
C ALA A 65 -8.74 -12.06 -39.19
N ILE A 66 -9.49 -11.09 -38.66
CA ILE A 66 -10.03 -11.10 -37.30
C ILE A 66 -11.44 -11.68 -37.30
N SER A 67 -11.58 -12.92 -36.81
CA SER A 67 -12.89 -13.60 -36.77
C SER A 67 -13.69 -13.35 -35.49
N ALA A 68 -13.04 -12.94 -34.40
CA ALA A 68 -13.69 -12.68 -33.12
C ALA A 68 -12.92 -11.62 -32.33
N VAL A 69 -13.62 -10.67 -31.72
CA VAL A 69 -13.01 -9.58 -30.92
C VAL A 69 -12.63 -10.07 -29.52
N ARG A 70 -13.50 -10.88 -28.90
CA ARG A 70 -13.28 -11.39 -27.55
C ARG A 70 -12.27 -12.53 -27.58
N ILE A 71 -11.20 -12.39 -26.81
CA ILE A 71 -10.16 -13.42 -26.65
C ILE A 71 -10.76 -14.63 -25.94
N ALA A 72 -10.66 -15.79 -26.58
CA ALA A 72 -11.12 -17.06 -26.03
C ALA A 72 -10.20 -17.58 -24.91
N ARG A 73 -10.67 -18.60 -24.19
CA ARG A 73 -9.92 -19.22 -23.08
C ARG A 73 -8.59 -19.79 -23.59
N GLY A 74 -7.46 -19.41 -23.01
CA GLY A 74 -6.13 -19.87 -23.41
C GLY A 74 -5.60 -19.30 -24.74
N HIS A 75 -6.23 -18.26 -25.31
CA HIS A 75 -5.84 -17.69 -26.60
C HIS A 75 -5.11 -16.34 -26.53
N ALA A 76 -4.89 -15.77 -25.33
CA ALA A 76 -4.10 -14.53 -25.21
C ALA A 76 -2.63 -14.80 -25.56
N ASP A 77 -2.04 -13.94 -26.40
CA ASP A 77 -0.60 -13.94 -26.67
C ASP A 77 0.13 -13.06 -25.66
N LEU A 78 -0.47 -11.91 -25.34
CA LEU A 78 0.03 -10.96 -24.36
C LEU A 78 -1.06 -10.62 -23.34
N VAL A 79 -0.71 -10.71 -22.05
CA VAL A 79 -1.43 -10.02 -20.97
C VAL A 79 -0.62 -8.79 -20.57
N LEU A 80 -1.12 -7.61 -20.92
CA LEU A 80 -0.57 -6.32 -20.52
C LEU A 80 -1.28 -5.86 -19.24
N GLY A 81 -0.72 -6.21 -18.10
CA GLY A 81 -1.28 -5.93 -16.78
C GLY A 81 -0.85 -4.57 -16.25
N CYS A 82 -1.71 -3.58 -16.33
CA CYS A 82 -1.50 -2.24 -15.76
C CYS A 82 -1.80 -2.17 -14.25
N ASP A 83 -2.48 -3.18 -13.70
CA ASP A 83 -2.73 -3.37 -12.26
C ASP A 83 -2.64 -4.87 -11.90
N LEU A 84 -2.03 -5.15 -10.76
CA LEU A 84 -1.77 -6.52 -10.29
C LEU A 84 -3.06 -7.28 -9.97
N VAL A 85 -3.99 -6.63 -9.24
CA VAL A 85 -5.22 -7.27 -8.76
C VAL A 85 -6.10 -7.67 -9.94
N THR A 86 -6.30 -6.75 -10.87
CA THR A 86 -7.07 -6.98 -12.10
C THR A 86 -6.45 -8.10 -12.93
N SER A 87 -5.12 -8.10 -13.09
CA SER A 87 -4.42 -9.11 -13.87
C SER A 87 -4.52 -10.52 -13.28
N ALA A 88 -4.66 -10.64 -11.95
CA ALA A 88 -4.84 -11.91 -11.26
C ALA A 88 -6.30 -12.40 -11.22
N THR A 89 -7.26 -11.66 -11.78
CA THR A 89 -8.68 -12.07 -11.79
C THR A 89 -8.90 -13.34 -12.61
N ALA A 90 -9.89 -14.15 -12.22
CA ALA A 90 -10.21 -15.39 -12.93
C ALA A 90 -10.54 -15.17 -14.42
N GLY A 91 -11.17 -14.05 -14.77
CA GLY A 91 -11.51 -13.71 -16.15
C GLY A 91 -10.27 -13.47 -17.02
N VAL A 92 -9.30 -12.71 -16.51
CA VAL A 92 -8.01 -12.46 -17.21
C VAL A 92 -7.24 -13.77 -17.34
N LEU A 93 -7.04 -14.49 -16.24
CA LEU A 93 -6.26 -15.74 -16.24
C LEU A 93 -6.89 -16.85 -17.08
N ALA A 94 -8.22 -16.85 -17.26
CA ALA A 94 -8.87 -17.78 -18.17
C ALA A 94 -8.43 -17.58 -19.62
N THR A 95 -8.09 -16.37 -20.05
CA THR A 95 -7.60 -16.12 -21.42
C THR A 95 -6.14 -16.53 -21.61
N ALA A 96 -5.37 -16.65 -20.53
CA ALA A 96 -3.96 -17.01 -20.56
C ALA A 96 -3.75 -18.52 -20.75
N SER A 97 -2.59 -18.87 -21.28
CA SER A 97 -2.12 -20.24 -21.48
C SER A 97 -0.63 -20.36 -21.11
N ARG A 98 -0.31 -21.48 -20.45
CA ARG A 98 1.04 -21.86 -20.03
C ARG A 98 2.01 -22.13 -21.19
N THR A 99 1.51 -22.23 -22.42
CA THR A 99 2.33 -22.62 -23.59
C THR A 99 2.53 -21.51 -24.61
N ARG A 100 1.87 -20.35 -24.46
CA ARG A 100 1.97 -19.25 -25.42
C ARG A 100 1.94 -17.85 -24.82
N THR A 101 1.31 -17.67 -23.66
CA THR A 101 1.02 -16.31 -23.16
C THR A 101 2.24 -15.75 -22.46
N THR A 102 2.68 -14.57 -22.87
CA THR A 102 3.59 -13.75 -22.08
C THR A 102 2.79 -12.70 -21.31
N ALA A 103 3.10 -12.48 -20.03
CA ALA A 103 2.49 -11.44 -19.23
C ALA A 103 3.53 -10.38 -18.84
N VAL A 104 3.19 -9.12 -19.04
CA VAL A 104 3.95 -7.97 -18.53
C VAL A 104 3.08 -7.29 -17.49
N ILE A 105 3.45 -7.40 -16.22
CA ILE A 105 2.60 -7.05 -15.07
C ILE A 105 3.23 -5.93 -14.26
N ASN A 106 2.46 -4.87 -14.07
CA ASN A 106 2.70 -3.85 -13.08
C ASN A 106 2.39 -4.39 -11.67
N THR A 107 3.43 -4.60 -10.85
CA THR A 107 3.30 -5.18 -9.51
C THR A 107 2.98 -4.16 -8.42
N HIS A 108 2.78 -2.89 -8.78
CA HIS A 108 2.45 -1.87 -7.79
C HIS A 108 1.14 -2.21 -7.08
N GLU A 109 1.20 -2.36 -5.76
CA GLU A 109 0.04 -2.66 -4.95
C GLU A 109 -0.78 -1.37 -4.72
N THR A 110 -1.87 -1.23 -5.46
CA THR A 110 -2.88 -0.21 -5.18
C THR A 110 -4.00 -0.80 -4.32
N MET A 111 -4.34 -0.12 -3.23
CA MET A 111 -5.44 -0.51 -2.36
C MET A 111 -6.80 -0.40 -3.11
N PRO A 112 -7.55 -1.51 -3.27
CA PRO A 112 -8.89 -1.47 -3.85
C PRO A 112 -9.88 -0.73 -2.96
N GLY A 113 -11.04 -0.35 -3.51
CA GLY A 113 -12.10 0.31 -2.73
C GLY A 113 -12.61 -0.49 -1.52
N LEU A 114 -12.50 -1.84 -1.55
CA LEU A 114 -12.86 -2.71 -0.44
C LEU A 114 -12.01 -2.48 0.83
N PHE A 115 -10.79 -1.97 0.72
CA PHE A 115 -9.95 -1.61 1.86
C PHE A 115 -10.64 -0.63 2.82
N ALA A 116 -11.53 0.23 2.33
CA ALA A 116 -12.26 1.17 3.19
C ALA A 116 -13.20 0.48 4.19
N HIS A 117 -13.55 -0.79 3.95
CA HIS A 117 -14.49 -1.57 4.76
C HIS A 117 -13.84 -2.70 5.56
N ASP A 118 -12.60 -3.06 5.23
CA ASP A 118 -11.84 -4.12 5.89
C ASP A 118 -10.45 -3.60 6.28
N ALA A 119 -10.25 -3.42 7.59
CA ALA A 119 -9.01 -2.89 8.14
C ALA A 119 -7.84 -3.89 8.03
N ASP A 120 -8.12 -5.18 7.88
CA ASP A 120 -7.13 -6.25 7.74
C ASP A 120 -6.90 -6.67 6.29
N PHE A 121 -7.50 -5.92 5.34
CA PHE A 121 -7.35 -6.19 3.92
C PHE A 121 -5.89 -6.07 3.48
N ASP A 122 -5.33 -7.22 3.07
CA ASP A 122 -4.03 -7.35 2.45
C ASP A 122 -4.22 -7.73 0.98
N VAL A 123 -3.57 -7.00 0.08
CA VAL A 123 -3.58 -7.29 -1.37
C VAL A 123 -2.90 -8.63 -1.66
N GLN A 124 -1.97 -9.06 -0.81
CA GLN A 124 -1.18 -10.28 -0.98
C GLN A 124 -0.49 -10.32 -2.35
N GLY A 125 0.22 -9.24 -2.73
CA GLY A 125 0.75 -9.09 -4.09
C GLY A 125 1.69 -10.22 -4.53
N SER A 126 2.47 -10.79 -3.60
CA SER A 126 3.30 -11.97 -3.90
C SER A 126 2.46 -13.20 -4.30
N ALA A 127 1.33 -13.45 -3.61
CA ALA A 127 0.43 -14.55 -3.93
C ALA A 127 -0.27 -14.33 -5.29
N LEU A 128 -0.67 -13.09 -5.59
CA LEU A 128 -1.24 -12.73 -6.89
C LEU A 128 -0.23 -12.90 -8.03
N THR A 129 1.02 -12.47 -7.81
CA THR A 129 2.11 -12.63 -8.78
C THR A 129 2.38 -14.11 -9.06
N LEU A 130 2.43 -14.97 -8.01
CA LEU A 130 2.56 -16.41 -8.16
C LEU A 130 1.40 -17.02 -8.95
N ARG A 131 0.18 -16.58 -8.68
CA ARG A 131 -1.03 -17.02 -9.39
C ARG A 131 -0.98 -16.67 -10.88
N ILE A 132 -0.50 -15.48 -11.23
CA ILE A 132 -0.31 -15.08 -12.64
C ILE A 132 0.78 -15.96 -13.26
N ALA A 133 1.95 -16.10 -12.62
CA ALA A 133 3.05 -16.92 -13.11
C ALA A 133 2.60 -18.36 -13.40
N ALA A 134 1.71 -18.92 -12.57
CA ALA A 134 1.15 -20.26 -12.76
C ALA A 134 0.15 -20.38 -13.93
N ALA A 135 -0.27 -19.29 -14.56
CA ALA A 135 -1.23 -19.31 -15.68
C ALA A 135 -0.59 -19.01 -17.04
N VAL A 136 0.61 -18.44 -17.06
CA VAL A 136 1.30 -17.94 -18.27
C VAL A 136 2.55 -18.76 -18.59
N GLN A 137 3.09 -18.61 -19.81
CA GLN A 137 4.36 -19.20 -20.20
C GLN A 137 5.55 -18.42 -19.63
N GLN A 138 5.48 -17.09 -19.73
CA GLN A 138 6.51 -16.18 -19.25
C GLN A 138 5.87 -15.00 -18.53
N LEU A 139 6.46 -14.60 -17.40
CA LEU A 139 6.06 -13.44 -16.63
C LEU A 139 7.23 -12.46 -16.52
N ASP A 140 7.01 -11.24 -16.99
CA ASP A 140 7.82 -10.07 -16.71
C ASP A 140 7.07 -9.20 -15.69
N SER A 141 7.63 -9.04 -14.49
CA SER A 141 7.03 -8.27 -13.39
C SER A 141 7.85 -7.01 -13.10
N ILE A 142 7.16 -5.89 -12.90
CA ILE A 142 7.82 -4.60 -12.66
C ILE A 142 6.93 -3.65 -11.85
N ASP A 143 7.50 -2.89 -10.92
CA ASP A 143 6.81 -1.76 -10.26
C ASP A 143 6.77 -0.54 -11.20
N ALA A 144 5.98 -0.63 -12.27
CA ALA A 144 5.86 0.42 -13.28
C ALA A 144 5.28 1.70 -12.70
N THR A 145 4.31 1.61 -11.79
CA THR A 145 3.74 2.81 -11.14
C THR A 145 4.74 3.52 -10.25
N GLY A 146 5.47 2.80 -9.39
CA GLY A 146 6.46 3.40 -8.51
C GLY A 146 7.59 4.06 -9.28
N ILE A 147 8.06 3.42 -10.36
CA ILE A 147 9.12 3.97 -11.23
C ILE A 147 8.60 5.18 -12.03
N ALA A 148 7.46 5.05 -12.71
CA ALA A 148 6.92 6.12 -13.55
C ALA A 148 6.56 7.37 -12.73
N THR A 149 6.00 7.20 -11.54
CA THR A 149 5.67 8.32 -10.63
C THR A 149 6.93 9.08 -10.22
N LYS A 150 8.04 8.38 -9.92
CA LYS A 150 9.31 9.03 -9.57
C LYS A 150 9.96 9.74 -10.76
N LEU A 151 9.86 9.18 -11.97
CA LEU A 151 10.45 9.78 -13.17
C LEU A 151 9.65 10.97 -13.72
N LEU A 152 8.32 10.88 -13.68
CA LEU A 152 7.42 11.74 -14.44
C LEU A 152 6.42 12.50 -13.58
N GLY A 153 6.37 12.23 -12.26
CA GLY A 153 5.54 12.94 -11.30
C GLY A 153 4.08 12.50 -11.22
N ASP A 154 3.67 11.51 -12.03
CA ASP A 154 2.28 11.05 -12.11
C ASP A 154 2.22 9.53 -12.33
N SER A 155 1.31 8.85 -11.63
CA SER A 155 1.08 7.40 -11.73
C SER A 155 0.37 6.99 -13.02
N ILE A 156 -0.35 7.90 -13.70
CA ILE A 156 -1.01 7.63 -14.99
C ILE A 156 0.01 7.22 -16.06
N ALA A 157 1.26 7.69 -15.93
CA ALA A 157 2.35 7.32 -16.84
C ALA A 157 2.71 5.82 -16.79
N ALA A 158 2.31 5.09 -15.74
CA ALA A 158 2.60 3.67 -15.57
C ALA A 158 2.13 2.82 -16.76
N ASN A 159 0.94 3.09 -17.30
CA ASN A 159 0.37 2.29 -18.38
C ASN A 159 1.22 2.37 -19.67
N PHE A 160 1.67 3.58 -20.02
CA PHE A 160 2.56 3.78 -21.17
C PHE A 160 3.96 3.26 -20.92
N PHE A 161 4.43 3.31 -19.67
CA PHE A 161 5.68 2.66 -19.28
C PHE A 161 5.59 1.13 -19.48
N THR A 162 4.54 0.48 -18.98
CA THR A 162 4.30 -0.96 -19.18
C THR A 162 4.18 -1.31 -20.66
N LEU A 163 3.48 -0.49 -21.45
CA LEU A 163 3.40 -0.65 -22.90
C LEU A 163 4.78 -0.56 -23.57
N GLY A 164 5.61 0.41 -23.17
CA GLY A 164 6.97 0.58 -23.67
C GLY A 164 7.86 -0.63 -23.38
N TYR A 165 7.76 -1.16 -22.16
CA TYR A 165 8.46 -2.37 -21.77
C TYR A 165 8.05 -3.56 -22.65
N ALA A 166 6.73 -3.80 -22.80
CA ALA A 166 6.20 -4.89 -23.62
C ALA A 166 6.57 -4.75 -25.10
N TRP A 167 6.54 -3.52 -25.64
CA TRP A 167 6.95 -3.25 -27.01
C TRP A 167 8.42 -3.59 -27.24
N GLN A 168 9.30 -3.19 -26.30
CA GLN A 168 10.74 -3.44 -26.42
C GLN A 168 11.09 -4.93 -26.34
N LYS A 169 10.32 -5.72 -25.58
CA LYS A 169 10.41 -7.19 -25.57
C LYS A 169 9.87 -7.84 -26.84
N GLY A 170 9.35 -7.05 -27.78
CA GLY A 170 8.83 -7.54 -29.06
C GLY A 170 7.47 -8.23 -28.93
N LEU A 171 6.64 -7.86 -27.95
CA LEU A 171 5.34 -8.48 -27.67
C LEU A 171 4.15 -7.74 -28.31
N ILE A 172 4.41 -6.61 -28.98
CA ILE A 172 3.39 -5.77 -29.62
C ILE A 172 3.65 -5.79 -31.13
N PRO A 173 2.70 -6.20 -31.99
CA PRO A 173 2.88 -6.28 -33.43
C PRO A 173 2.57 -4.95 -34.13
N ILE A 174 3.01 -3.84 -33.55
CA ILE A 174 2.83 -2.49 -34.09
C ILE A 174 4.15 -1.73 -34.05
N SER A 175 4.45 -0.92 -35.06
CA SER A 175 5.66 -0.11 -35.09
C SER A 175 5.68 0.99 -34.00
N GLU A 176 6.88 1.35 -33.54
CA GLU A 176 7.06 2.47 -32.60
C GLU A 176 6.49 3.77 -33.17
N ALA A 177 6.73 4.02 -34.47
CA ALA A 177 6.28 5.23 -35.14
C ALA A 177 4.75 5.35 -35.11
N ALA A 178 4.03 4.27 -35.44
CA ALA A 178 2.58 4.26 -35.42
C ALA A 178 2.01 4.45 -34.00
N ILE A 179 2.63 3.85 -32.97
CA ILE A 179 2.24 4.10 -31.57
C ILE A 179 2.45 5.58 -31.22
N ALA A 180 3.60 6.15 -31.59
CA ALA A 180 3.89 7.55 -31.31
C ALA A 180 2.91 8.50 -32.02
N ASP A 181 2.54 8.20 -33.27
CA ASP A 181 1.56 8.98 -34.03
C ASP A 181 0.14 8.86 -33.45
N ALA A 182 -0.28 7.65 -33.05
CA ALA A 182 -1.55 7.46 -32.34
C ALA A 182 -1.60 8.25 -31.03
N VAL A 183 -0.51 8.31 -30.27
CA VAL A 183 -0.40 9.14 -29.05
C VAL A 183 -0.52 10.63 -29.38
N ARG A 184 0.13 11.10 -30.45
CA ARG A 184 0.02 12.50 -30.89
C ARG A 184 -1.40 12.85 -31.32
N LEU A 185 -2.06 11.97 -32.05
CA LEU A 185 -3.44 12.14 -32.52
C LEU A 185 -4.45 12.13 -31.37
N ASN A 186 -4.21 11.33 -30.32
CA ASN A 186 -5.05 11.34 -29.13
C ASN A 186 -4.98 12.67 -28.37
N GLY A 187 -3.86 13.39 -28.45
CA GLY A 187 -3.73 14.77 -27.96
C GLY A 187 -3.65 14.93 -26.44
N VAL A 188 -3.92 13.89 -25.65
CA VAL A 188 -3.89 13.94 -24.18
C VAL A 188 -2.51 13.52 -23.66
N GLY A 189 -1.87 14.38 -22.88
CA GLY A 189 -0.63 14.03 -22.16
C GLY A 189 0.53 13.61 -23.07
N VAL A 190 0.54 14.02 -24.35
CA VAL A 190 1.44 13.50 -25.41
C VAL A 190 2.91 13.42 -24.96
N LYS A 191 3.47 14.51 -24.43
CA LYS A 191 4.87 14.56 -23.97
C LYS A 191 5.14 13.53 -22.86
N MET A 192 4.24 13.42 -21.89
CA MET A 192 4.36 12.49 -20.77
C MET A 192 4.23 11.04 -21.24
N ASN A 193 3.23 10.73 -22.06
CA ASN A 193 2.98 9.38 -22.56
C ASN A 193 4.14 8.87 -23.42
N LEU A 194 4.68 9.71 -24.32
CA LEU A 194 5.87 9.36 -25.11
C LEU A 194 7.12 9.19 -24.24
N ALA A 195 7.31 10.04 -23.23
CA ALA A 195 8.41 9.90 -22.29
C ALA A 195 8.29 8.61 -21.46
N ALA A 196 7.09 8.28 -20.97
CA ALA A 196 6.80 7.05 -20.25
C ALA A 196 7.07 5.81 -21.10
N PHE A 197 6.59 5.81 -22.35
CA PHE A 197 6.85 4.76 -23.32
C PHE A 197 8.36 4.56 -23.55
N LEU A 198 9.12 5.65 -23.72
CA LEU A 198 10.57 5.60 -23.86
C LEU A 198 11.27 5.03 -22.62
N TRP A 199 10.86 5.43 -21.42
CA TRP A 199 11.43 4.92 -20.17
C TRP A 199 11.13 3.44 -19.97
N GLY A 200 9.91 2.99 -20.29
CA GLY A 200 9.53 1.58 -20.28
C GLY A 200 10.40 0.74 -21.21
N ARG A 201 10.69 1.26 -22.41
CA ARG A 201 11.60 0.60 -23.35
C ARG A 201 13.02 0.47 -22.79
N ARG A 202 13.57 1.55 -22.22
CA ARG A 202 14.91 1.52 -21.61
C ARG A 202 14.99 0.47 -20.51
N MET A 203 13.98 0.42 -19.66
CA MET A 203 13.88 -0.55 -18.56
C MET A 203 13.90 -2.01 -19.04
N ALA A 204 13.32 -2.31 -20.21
CA ALA A 204 13.34 -3.65 -20.79
C ALA A 204 14.72 -4.08 -21.34
N VAL A 205 15.61 -3.13 -21.61
CA VAL A 205 16.98 -3.35 -22.10
C VAL A 205 17.99 -3.37 -20.95
N ASP A 206 17.97 -2.33 -20.11
CA ASP A 206 18.84 -2.19 -18.94
C ASP A 206 18.11 -1.43 -17.83
N GLU A 207 17.91 -2.15 -16.74
CA GLU A 207 17.20 -1.68 -15.56
C GLU A 207 18.05 -0.75 -14.69
N GLN A 208 19.38 -0.91 -14.67
CA GLN A 208 20.24 -0.23 -13.72
C GLN A 208 20.27 1.30 -13.89
N PRO A 209 20.37 1.86 -15.12
CA PRO A 209 20.31 3.30 -15.33
C PRO A 209 18.95 3.89 -14.94
N VAL A 210 17.86 3.16 -15.19
CA VAL A 210 16.50 3.59 -14.84
C VAL A 210 16.34 3.65 -13.32
N ARG A 211 16.78 2.60 -12.61
CA ARG A 211 16.79 2.55 -11.14
C ARG A 211 17.64 3.65 -10.51
N THR A 212 18.77 3.96 -11.12
CA THR A 212 19.63 5.07 -10.70
C THR A 212 18.92 6.41 -10.88
N ALA A 213 18.24 6.62 -12.02
CA ALA A 213 17.51 7.86 -12.30
C ALA A 213 16.35 8.11 -11.32
N VAL A 214 15.69 7.06 -10.81
CA VAL A 214 14.63 7.19 -9.79
C VAL A 214 15.16 7.26 -8.34
N GLY A 215 16.48 7.20 -8.13
CA GLY A 215 17.06 7.14 -6.80
C GLY A 215 16.57 5.93 -5.99
N ALA A 216 16.16 4.84 -6.66
CA ALA A 216 15.70 3.64 -5.99
C ALA A 216 16.90 2.99 -5.29
N LYS A 217 16.97 3.15 -3.96
CA LYS A 217 17.69 2.19 -3.12
C LYS A 217 17.07 0.82 -3.36
N ALA A 218 17.91 -0.22 -3.39
CA ALA A 218 17.47 -1.62 -3.50
C ALA A 218 16.33 -1.93 -2.52
N ASP A 219 15.49 -2.90 -2.86
CA ASP A 219 14.33 -3.30 -2.05
C ASP A 219 14.74 -3.39 -0.57
N PRO A 220 13.97 -2.78 0.35
CA PRO A 220 14.32 -2.79 1.75
C PRO A 220 14.40 -4.24 2.22
N LYS A 221 15.60 -4.67 2.61
CA LYS A 221 15.79 -5.96 3.27
C LYS A 221 14.87 -6.01 4.50
N PRO A 222 14.28 -7.18 4.83
CA PRO A 222 13.52 -7.32 6.06
C PRO A 222 14.36 -6.83 7.25
N GLU A 223 13.82 -5.87 8.01
CA GLU A 223 14.51 -5.36 9.19
C GLU A 223 14.77 -6.51 10.17
N THR A 224 16.02 -6.62 10.61
CA THR A 224 16.42 -7.56 11.66
C THR A 224 15.76 -7.18 12.99
N LEU A 225 15.68 -8.14 13.93
CA LEU A 225 15.14 -7.88 15.26
C LEU A 225 15.91 -6.75 15.98
N ASP A 226 17.23 -6.70 15.81
CA ASP A 226 18.07 -5.66 16.43
C ASP A 226 17.77 -4.27 15.86
N GLU A 227 17.65 -4.13 14.54
CA GLU A 227 17.24 -2.87 13.90
C GLU A 227 15.86 -2.41 14.36
N ILE A 228 14.93 -3.36 14.53
CA ILE A 228 13.59 -3.10 15.05
C ILE A 228 13.65 -2.57 16.49
N ILE A 229 14.42 -3.24 17.36
CA ILE A 229 14.57 -2.86 18.78
C ILE A 229 15.19 -1.47 18.88
N ASP A 230 16.26 -1.20 18.15
CA ASP A 230 16.97 0.06 18.22
C ASP A 230 16.16 1.23 17.71
N ARG A 231 15.50 1.08 16.55
CA ARG A 231 14.61 2.11 16.01
C ARG A 231 13.49 2.44 17.00
N ARG A 232 12.88 1.43 17.61
CA ARG A 232 11.77 1.60 18.56
C ARG A 232 12.23 2.19 19.88
N ALA A 233 13.39 1.78 20.38
CA ALA A 233 13.94 2.35 21.59
C ALA A 233 14.37 3.81 21.39
N ALA A 234 14.93 4.17 20.24
CA ALA A 234 15.18 5.57 19.88
C ALA A 234 13.86 6.37 19.87
N PHE A 235 12.82 5.83 19.23
CA PHE A 235 11.48 6.45 19.26
C PHE A 235 10.96 6.61 20.69
N LEU A 236 11.04 5.58 21.53
CA LEU A 236 10.55 5.64 22.93
C LEU A 236 11.35 6.63 23.79
N THR A 237 12.61 6.86 23.45
CA THR A 237 13.46 7.88 24.09
C THR A 237 12.93 9.28 23.77
N ASP A 238 12.62 9.55 22.50
CA ASP A 238 12.02 10.82 22.08
C ASP A 238 10.59 10.97 22.60
N TYR A 239 9.82 9.89 22.61
CA TYR A 239 8.45 9.82 23.09
C TYR A 239 8.36 10.19 24.57
N GLN A 240 9.18 9.57 25.42
CA GLN A 240 9.18 9.80 26.88
C GLN A 240 10.58 10.19 27.36
N ASN A 241 11.47 9.21 27.53
CA ASN A 241 12.83 9.37 28.04
C ASN A 241 13.66 8.07 27.86
N PRO A 242 14.99 8.09 28.10
CA PRO A 242 15.84 6.90 27.99
C PRO A 242 15.41 5.73 28.88
N ASP A 243 14.93 5.99 30.11
CA ASP A 243 14.50 4.94 31.03
C ASP A 243 13.31 4.14 30.47
N TYR A 244 12.36 4.83 29.84
CA TYR A 244 11.19 4.20 29.21
C TYR A 244 11.59 3.30 28.03
N ALA A 245 12.56 3.75 27.22
CA ALA A 245 13.17 2.93 26.18
C ALA A 245 13.96 1.74 26.75
N GLY A 246 14.62 1.93 27.90
CA GLY A 246 15.32 0.89 28.65
C GLY A 246 14.37 -0.23 29.10
N GLN A 247 13.19 0.10 29.61
CA GLN A 247 12.16 -0.88 29.98
C GLN A 247 11.72 -1.72 28.77
N TYR A 248 11.54 -1.09 27.62
CA TYR A 248 11.22 -1.80 26.38
C TYR A 248 12.32 -2.79 25.99
N ARG A 249 13.57 -2.34 25.93
CA ARG A 249 14.72 -3.20 25.60
C ARG A 249 14.86 -4.37 26.57
N ALA A 250 14.76 -4.10 27.88
CA ALA A 250 14.86 -5.13 28.91
C ALA A 250 13.78 -6.20 28.77
N PHE A 251 12.53 -5.80 28.52
CA PHE A 251 11.43 -6.74 28.35
C PHE A 251 11.59 -7.59 27.08
N VAL A 252 11.89 -6.97 25.94
CA VAL A 252 12.12 -7.73 24.69
C VAL A 252 13.33 -8.66 24.83
N GLY A 253 14.40 -8.22 25.49
CA GLY A 253 15.58 -9.04 25.76
C GLY A 253 15.26 -10.27 26.61
N LYS A 254 14.41 -10.12 27.64
CA LYS A 254 13.93 -11.25 28.47
C LYS A 254 13.19 -12.30 27.64
N VAL A 255 12.35 -11.87 26.69
CA VAL A 255 11.62 -12.78 25.78
C VAL A 255 12.58 -13.43 24.78
N ARG A 256 13.52 -12.66 24.21
CA ARG A 256 14.51 -13.15 23.22
C ARG A 256 15.38 -14.28 23.78
N ALA A 257 15.69 -14.24 25.07
CA ALA A 257 16.43 -15.31 25.74
C ALA A 257 15.70 -16.68 25.74
N VAL A 258 14.38 -16.68 25.51
CA VAL A 258 13.55 -17.90 25.42
C VAL A 258 13.22 -18.24 23.97
N SER A 259 12.77 -17.25 23.19
CA SER A 259 12.37 -17.43 21.78
C SER A 259 12.57 -16.15 20.98
N GLU A 260 13.33 -16.23 19.88
CA GLU A 260 13.50 -15.11 18.95
C GLU A 260 12.24 -14.79 18.14
N PRO A 261 11.49 -15.78 17.60
CA PRO A 261 10.20 -15.53 16.96
C PRO A 261 9.18 -14.82 17.87
N LEU A 262 9.06 -15.25 19.13
CA LEU A 262 8.18 -14.57 20.09
C LEU A 262 8.68 -13.17 20.43
N ALA A 263 9.99 -12.98 20.58
CA ALA A 263 10.57 -11.66 20.83
C ALA A 263 10.29 -10.69 19.68
N LEU A 264 10.23 -11.15 18.43
CA LEU A 264 9.83 -10.33 17.29
C LEU A 264 8.38 -9.85 17.41
N ALA A 265 7.45 -10.73 17.76
CA ALA A 265 6.03 -10.38 17.99
C ALA A 265 5.89 -9.41 19.17
N VAL A 266 6.57 -9.68 20.29
CA VAL A 266 6.57 -8.82 21.49
C VAL A 266 7.20 -7.47 21.20
N ALA A 267 8.31 -7.41 20.46
CA ALA A 267 8.96 -6.16 20.08
C ALA A 267 7.99 -5.24 19.33
N ARG A 268 7.10 -5.80 18.50
CA ARG A 268 6.06 -5.07 17.74
C ARG A 268 4.95 -4.58 18.64
N ASN A 269 4.37 -5.48 19.40
CA ASN A 269 3.14 -5.23 20.11
C ASN A 269 3.34 -4.51 21.43
N LEU A 270 4.44 -4.78 22.14
CA LEU A 270 4.82 -3.99 23.31
C LEU A 270 5.05 -2.52 22.94
N PHE A 271 5.77 -2.26 21.83
CA PHE A 271 6.00 -0.89 21.37
C PHE A 271 4.69 -0.17 21.05
N LYS A 272 3.76 -0.85 20.36
CA LYS A 272 2.43 -0.30 20.05
C LYS A 272 1.66 0.10 21.32
N LEU A 273 1.74 -0.71 22.37
CA LEU A 273 1.08 -0.43 23.66
C LEU A 273 1.81 0.64 24.48
N MET A 274 3.13 0.75 24.34
CA MET A 274 3.94 1.75 25.04
C MET A 274 3.89 3.14 24.41
N ALA A 275 3.74 3.22 23.09
CA ALA A 275 3.74 4.45 22.29
C ALA A 275 2.33 4.82 21.82
N ILE A 276 1.41 5.02 22.77
CA ILE A 276 0.06 5.49 22.46
C ILE A 276 0.10 6.91 21.87
N LYS A 277 -0.83 7.20 20.94
CA LYS A 277 -1.01 8.55 20.40
C LYS A 277 -1.82 9.40 21.38
N ASP A 278 -1.17 9.76 22.49
CA ASP A 278 -1.75 10.66 23.47
C ASP A 278 -1.54 12.14 23.11
N GLU A 279 -2.08 13.02 23.96
CA GLU A 279 -2.09 14.46 23.72
C GLU A 279 -0.67 15.04 23.61
N TYR A 280 0.26 14.53 24.43
CA TYR A 280 1.67 14.95 24.40
C TYR A 280 2.37 14.48 23.12
N GLU A 281 2.10 13.25 22.67
CA GLU A 281 2.69 12.71 21.44
C GLU A 281 2.13 13.39 20.19
N VAL A 282 0.82 13.63 20.13
CA VAL A 282 0.22 14.41 19.05
C VAL A 282 0.88 15.78 18.99
N ALA A 283 1.03 16.45 20.13
CA ALA A 283 1.68 17.75 20.22
C ALA A 283 3.15 17.71 19.73
N ARG A 284 3.91 16.66 20.09
CA ARG A 284 5.28 16.43 19.60
C ARG A 284 5.31 16.26 18.09
N LEU A 285 4.44 15.45 17.50
CA LEU A 285 4.39 15.20 16.05
C LEU A 285 4.07 16.46 15.23
N TYR A 286 3.29 17.39 15.77
CA TYR A 286 3.07 18.69 15.13
C TYR A 286 4.27 19.63 15.26
N THR A 287 5.10 19.45 16.28
CA THR A 287 6.13 20.43 16.67
C THR A 287 7.57 19.95 16.47
N ASP A 288 7.77 18.69 16.06
CA ASP A 288 9.09 18.10 15.73
C ASP A 288 9.73 18.63 14.44
N GLY A 289 9.03 19.51 13.73
CA GLY A 289 9.46 20.14 12.49
C GLY A 289 9.16 19.36 11.21
N LYS A 290 8.79 18.07 11.28
CA LYS A 290 8.39 17.29 10.10
C LYS A 290 7.10 17.83 9.50
N PHE A 291 6.12 18.12 10.34
CA PHE A 291 4.85 18.72 9.91
C PHE A 291 5.08 20.06 9.19
N ALA A 292 5.89 20.95 9.76
CA ALA A 292 6.21 22.23 9.14
C ALA A 292 6.90 22.09 7.77
N LYS A 293 7.86 21.16 7.66
CA LYS A 293 8.52 20.84 6.38
C LYS A 293 7.54 20.31 5.34
N ALA A 294 6.63 19.41 5.73
CA ALA A 294 5.62 18.86 4.83
C ALA A 294 4.68 19.96 4.29
N ILE A 295 4.23 20.88 5.14
CA ILE A 295 3.41 22.02 4.72
C ILE A 295 4.19 22.93 3.75
N ALA A 296 5.44 23.27 4.07
CA ALA A 296 6.27 24.13 3.22
C ALA A 296 6.60 23.51 1.85
N GLN A 297 6.63 22.17 1.75
CA GLN A 297 6.82 21.47 0.48
C GLN A 297 5.55 21.47 -0.38
N GLN A 298 4.38 21.37 0.24
CA GLN A 298 3.12 21.20 -0.47
C GLN A 298 2.44 22.54 -0.84
N PHE A 299 2.64 23.58 -0.05
CA PHE A 299 1.97 24.87 -0.20
C PHE A 299 2.99 26.02 -0.39
N LYS A 300 2.68 26.95 -1.29
CA LYS A 300 3.48 28.17 -1.55
C LYS A 300 2.69 29.41 -1.13
N GLY A 301 3.38 30.45 -0.68
CA GLY A 301 2.78 31.74 -0.28
C GLY A 301 2.34 31.79 1.18
N ASP A 302 1.56 32.81 1.52
CA ASP A 302 1.07 33.01 2.89
C ASP A 302 -0.12 32.09 3.18
N TYR A 303 0.00 31.27 4.22
CA TYR A 303 -1.07 30.38 4.68
C TYR A 303 -1.33 30.53 6.18
N LYS A 304 -2.58 30.27 6.58
CA LYS A 304 -2.98 30.18 8.00
C LYS A 304 -3.36 28.75 8.32
N LEU A 305 -2.84 28.24 9.43
CA LEU A 305 -3.17 26.91 9.92
C LEU A 305 -4.38 26.98 10.84
N THR A 306 -5.40 26.20 10.51
CA THR A 306 -6.60 26.00 11.32
C THR A 306 -6.72 24.52 11.68
N PHE A 307 -6.96 24.23 12.96
CA PHE A 307 -7.04 22.88 13.50
C PHE A 307 -8.47 22.57 13.94
N HIS A 308 -8.98 21.41 13.53
CA HIS A 308 -10.29 20.92 13.94
C HIS A 308 -10.09 19.80 14.97
N LEU A 309 -10.20 20.13 16.25
CA LEU A 309 -9.88 19.23 17.36
C LEU A 309 -11.09 19.02 18.26
N ALA A 310 -11.21 17.84 18.86
CA ALA A 310 -12.15 17.54 19.92
C ALA A 310 -11.37 17.25 21.20
N PRO A 311 -10.80 18.28 21.88
CA PRO A 311 -9.94 18.06 23.03
C PRO A 311 -10.71 17.37 24.17
N PRO A 312 -10.14 16.37 24.86
CA PRO A 312 -10.88 15.57 25.83
C PRO A 312 -11.41 16.34 27.05
N ILE A 313 -10.76 17.47 27.40
CA ILE A 313 -11.12 18.30 28.57
C ILE A 313 -11.93 19.54 28.17
N LEU A 314 -11.58 20.18 27.05
CA LEU A 314 -12.20 21.43 26.58
C LEU A 314 -13.22 21.21 25.46
N GLY A 315 -13.39 19.97 25.02
CA GLY A 315 -14.21 19.59 23.88
C GLY A 315 -15.68 19.56 24.25
N ARG A 316 -16.52 20.01 23.32
CA ARG A 316 -17.97 19.88 23.44
C ARG A 316 -18.38 18.46 23.09
N ARG A 317 -19.48 17.99 23.67
CA ARG A 317 -20.13 16.75 23.26
C ARG A 317 -21.48 17.08 22.66
N ASP A 318 -21.87 16.32 21.66
CA ASP A 318 -23.19 16.42 21.06
C ASP A 318 -24.25 15.94 22.05
N GLU A 319 -25.31 16.73 22.25
CA GLU A 319 -26.32 16.47 23.29
C GLU A 319 -27.17 15.23 23.00
N PHE A 320 -27.35 14.86 21.72
CA PHE A 320 -28.20 13.75 21.31
C PHE A 320 -27.44 12.43 21.18
N THR A 321 -26.20 12.49 20.67
CA THR A 321 -25.37 11.30 20.40
C THR A 321 -24.28 11.07 21.45
N GLY A 322 -24.01 12.05 22.32
CA GLY A 322 -22.96 11.99 23.34
C GLY A 322 -21.52 12.01 22.79
N LYS A 323 -21.35 12.15 21.46
CA LYS A 323 -20.05 12.05 20.78
C LYS A 323 -19.27 13.37 20.86
N PRO A 324 -17.93 13.34 20.89
CA PRO A 324 -17.12 14.56 20.87
C PRO A 324 -17.32 15.38 19.58
N LEU A 325 -17.59 16.67 19.73
CA LEU A 325 -17.73 17.64 18.65
C LEU A 325 -16.37 18.28 18.34
N LYS A 326 -16.01 18.30 17.06
CA LYS A 326 -14.82 19.02 16.59
C LYS A 326 -15.05 20.52 16.70
N THR A 327 -14.13 21.20 17.36
CA THR A 327 -14.09 22.65 17.50
C THR A 327 -12.91 23.20 16.71
N GLU A 328 -13.10 24.38 16.12
CA GLU A 328 -12.06 25.06 15.35
C GLU A 328 -11.09 25.80 16.28
N PHE A 329 -9.80 25.63 16.04
CA PHE A 329 -8.72 26.32 16.74
C PHE A 329 -7.79 26.98 15.73
N GLY A 330 -7.50 28.26 15.93
CA GLY A 330 -6.62 29.02 15.05
C GLY A 330 -5.12 28.70 15.22
N PRO A 331 -4.24 29.46 14.54
CA PRO A 331 -2.79 29.21 14.50
C PRO A 331 -2.09 29.17 15.87
N TRP A 332 -2.66 29.83 16.89
CA TRP A 332 -2.13 29.82 18.26
C TRP A 332 -1.98 28.40 18.85
N MET A 333 -2.75 27.44 18.33
CA MET A 333 -2.70 26.04 18.75
C MET A 333 -1.31 25.42 18.55
N MET A 334 -0.53 25.89 17.55
CA MET A 334 0.85 25.43 17.37
C MET A 334 1.74 25.78 18.56
N THR A 335 1.55 26.97 19.15
CA THR A 335 2.26 27.38 20.35
C THR A 335 1.83 26.55 21.55
N ALA A 336 0.52 26.29 21.69
CA ALA A 336 0.00 25.43 22.74
C ALA A 336 0.54 23.99 22.64
N MET A 337 0.58 23.42 21.43
CA MET A 337 1.20 22.11 21.19
C MET A 337 2.69 22.11 21.53
N ARG A 338 3.43 23.19 21.24
CA ARG A 338 4.86 23.26 21.60
C ARG A 338 5.07 23.21 23.11
N VAL A 339 4.26 23.96 23.86
CA VAL A 339 4.27 23.91 25.33
C VAL A 339 3.89 22.50 25.80
N LEU A 340 2.80 21.93 25.28
CA LEU A 340 2.34 20.61 25.68
C LEU A 340 3.37 19.51 25.39
N ALA A 341 4.05 19.55 24.24
CA ALA A 341 5.11 18.60 23.90
C ALA A 341 6.28 18.64 24.91
N SER A 342 6.63 19.83 25.42
CA SER A 342 7.67 19.97 26.45
C SER A 342 7.25 19.41 27.82
N LEU A 343 5.94 19.30 28.07
CA LEU A 343 5.36 18.75 29.29
C LEU A 343 5.18 17.23 29.27
N LYS A 344 5.74 16.51 28.28
CA LYS A 344 5.69 15.04 28.20
C LYS A 344 6.14 14.32 29.49
N GLY A 345 6.98 14.95 30.30
CA GLY A 345 7.40 14.41 31.60
C GLY A 345 6.27 14.26 32.62
N LEU A 346 5.13 14.94 32.43
CA LEU A 346 3.94 14.79 33.25
C LEU A 346 3.20 13.48 32.96
N ARG A 347 3.35 12.90 31.76
CA ARG A 347 2.66 11.68 31.33
C ARG A 347 2.71 10.59 32.39
N GLY A 348 1.55 10.08 32.78
CA GLY A 348 1.42 9.00 33.77
C GLY A 348 1.69 9.40 35.22
N ARG A 349 2.01 10.67 35.51
CA ARG A 349 2.25 11.19 36.88
C ARG A 349 1.01 11.88 37.45
N GLY A 350 1.05 12.27 38.73
CA GLY A 350 -0.11 12.86 39.43
C GLY A 350 -0.66 14.16 38.80
N PHE A 351 0.19 14.93 38.11
CA PHE A 351 -0.17 16.16 37.40
C PHE A 351 -0.64 15.91 35.95
N ASP A 352 -0.71 14.67 35.50
CA ASP A 352 -1.26 14.31 34.19
C ASP A 352 -2.79 14.43 34.19
N ILE A 353 -3.31 15.58 33.79
CA ILE A 353 -4.75 15.81 33.72
C ILE A 353 -5.43 14.94 32.64
N PHE A 354 -4.74 14.70 31.52
CA PHE A 354 -5.25 13.87 30.42
C PHE A 354 -5.27 12.40 30.82
N GLY A 355 -4.24 11.96 31.55
CA GLY A 355 -4.12 10.61 32.08
C GLY A 355 -5.23 10.19 33.05
N ARG A 356 -6.12 11.08 33.49
CA ARG A 356 -7.23 10.73 34.39
C ARG A 356 -8.47 10.18 33.66
N SER A 357 -8.52 10.30 32.33
CA SER A 357 -9.65 9.80 31.54
C SER A 357 -9.77 8.27 31.63
N ALA A 358 -10.98 7.74 31.40
CA ALA A 358 -11.23 6.31 31.36
C ALA A 358 -10.40 5.62 30.26
N GLU A 359 -10.30 6.25 29.08
CA GLU A 359 -9.50 5.76 27.95
C GLU A 359 -8.01 5.62 28.32
N ARG A 360 -7.40 6.67 28.91
CA ARG A 360 -5.98 6.63 29.30
C ARG A 360 -5.72 5.62 30.42
N LYS A 361 -6.66 5.45 31.34
CA LYS A 361 -6.58 4.39 32.37
C LYS A 361 -6.63 3.00 31.73
N ALA A 362 -7.56 2.78 30.80
CA ALA A 362 -7.68 1.51 30.08
C ALA A 362 -6.43 1.17 29.25
N GLU A 363 -5.82 2.15 28.58
CA GLU A 363 -4.57 1.94 27.82
C GLU A 363 -3.38 1.55 28.72
N ARG A 364 -3.24 2.20 29.89
CA ARG A 364 -2.20 1.81 30.85
C ARG A 364 -2.45 0.43 31.44
N GLN A 365 -3.70 0.10 31.73
CA GLN A 365 -4.07 -1.24 32.18
C GLN A 365 -3.76 -2.28 31.10
N LEU A 366 -4.10 -2.01 29.83
CA LEU A 366 -3.81 -2.90 28.71
C LEU A 366 -2.31 -3.19 28.54
N LEU A 367 -1.45 -2.19 28.74
CA LEU A 367 0.01 -2.39 28.74
C LEU A 367 0.47 -3.27 29.91
N ALA A 368 -0.11 -3.07 31.10
CA ALA A 368 0.21 -3.86 32.29
C ALA A 368 -0.26 -5.32 32.12
N ASP A 369 -1.51 -5.52 31.70
CA ASP A 369 -2.12 -6.82 31.39
C ASP A 369 -1.25 -7.56 30.37
N TYR A 370 -0.89 -6.92 29.25
CA TYR A 370 -0.05 -7.53 28.22
C TYR A 370 1.29 -8.02 28.76
N ARG A 371 1.99 -7.19 29.56
CA ARG A 371 3.27 -7.59 30.15
C ARG A 371 3.09 -8.80 31.07
N ALA A 372 2.06 -8.78 31.92
CA ALA A 372 1.75 -9.87 32.83
C ALA A 372 1.43 -11.18 32.08
N THR A 373 0.61 -11.11 31.01
CA THR A 373 0.30 -12.27 30.15
C THR A 373 1.57 -12.86 29.56
N ILE A 374 2.43 -12.03 28.93
CA ILE A 374 3.68 -12.53 28.34
C ILE A 374 4.58 -13.14 29.41
N GLU A 375 4.74 -12.50 30.57
CA GLU A 375 5.56 -13.04 31.66
C GLU A 375 5.03 -14.37 32.21
N HIS A 376 3.71 -14.55 32.24
CA HIS A 376 3.09 -15.83 32.62
C HIS A 376 3.33 -16.93 31.58
N LEU A 377 3.41 -16.58 30.29
CA LEU A 377 3.67 -17.54 29.21
C LEU A 377 5.14 -18.01 29.19
N LEU A 378 6.10 -17.12 29.49
CA LEU A 378 7.54 -17.39 29.34
C LEU A 378 8.04 -18.72 29.93
N PRO A 379 7.67 -19.14 31.16
CA PRO A 379 8.19 -20.36 31.76
C PRO A 379 7.73 -21.66 31.05
N ASN A 380 6.63 -21.61 30.30
CA ASN A 380 5.96 -22.79 29.73
C ASN A 380 6.04 -22.85 28.20
N ILE A 381 6.94 -22.07 27.59
CA ILE A 381 7.13 -22.09 26.14
C ILE A 381 7.88 -23.37 25.74
N SER A 382 7.27 -24.12 24.85
CA SER A 382 7.82 -25.27 24.14
C SER A 382 7.58 -25.08 22.64
N GLU A 383 8.21 -25.86 21.78
CA GLU A 383 7.96 -25.80 20.33
C GLU A 383 6.46 -25.98 19.98
N ALA A 384 5.72 -26.78 20.75
CA ALA A 384 4.29 -27.01 20.53
C ALA A 384 3.39 -25.86 21.02
N SER A 385 3.87 -24.99 21.93
CA SER A 385 3.11 -23.85 22.49
C SER A 385 3.58 -22.49 21.97
N GLU A 386 4.69 -22.45 21.22
CA GLU A 386 5.27 -21.21 20.69
C GLU A 386 4.32 -20.48 19.73
N GLU A 387 3.63 -21.21 18.85
CA GLU A 387 2.68 -20.60 17.91
C GLU A 387 1.50 -19.92 18.64
N ALA A 388 0.96 -20.57 19.68
CA ALA A 388 -0.08 -19.99 20.52
C ALA A 388 0.42 -18.77 21.29
N ALA A 389 1.65 -18.82 21.84
CA ALA A 389 2.26 -17.69 22.52
C ALA A 389 2.48 -16.49 21.57
N ILE A 390 2.90 -16.74 20.32
CA ILE A 390 3.04 -15.71 19.29
C ILE A 390 1.68 -15.11 18.94
N ALA A 391 0.64 -15.94 18.79
CA ALA A 391 -0.73 -15.49 18.53
C ALA A 391 -1.24 -14.57 19.65
N ILE A 392 -1.06 -14.96 20.92
CA ILE A 392 -1.41 -14.14 22.09
C ILE A 392 -0.61 -12.83 22.09
N ALA A 393 0.70 -12.90 21.86
CA ALA A 393 1.57 -11.72 21.81
C ALA A 393 1.21 -10.74 20.69
N SER A 394 0.51 -11.21 19.67
CA SER A 394 0.09 -10.44 18.48
C SER A 394 -1.32 -9.86 18.58
N LEU A 395 -2.10 -10.19 19.62
CA LEU A 395 -3.45 -9.63 19.82
C LEU A 395 -3.54 -8.10 19.82
N PRO A 396 -2.55 -7.34 20.33
CA PRO A 396 -2.59 -5.90 20.26
C PRO A 396 -2.64 -5.36 18.82
N GLU A 397 -2.28 -6.12 17.79
CA GLU A 397 -2.38 -5.72 16.38
C GLU A 397 -3.83 -5.42 15.97
N ALA A 398 -4.79 -6.18 16.50
CA ALA A 398 -6.22 -6.03 16.26
C ALA A 398 -6.84 -4.81 16.99
N ILE A 399 -6.15 -4.26 18.00
CA ILE A 399 -6.63 -3.09 18.74
C ILE A 399 -6.34 -1.83 17.93
N ARG A 400 -7.36 -1.30 17.25
CA ARG A 400 -7.27 -0.15 16.33
C ARG A 400 -8.40 0.86 16.60
N GLY A 401 -8.30 2.04 15.99
CA GLY A 401 -9.28 3.11 16.15
C GLY A 401 -9.08 4.00 17.38
N PHE A 402 -10.08 4.83 17.68
CA PHE A 402 -10.08 5.82 18.77
C PHE A 402 -11.44 5.84 19.49
N GLY A 403 -11.46 6.19 20.78
CA GLY A 403 -12.71 6.23 21.58
C GLY A 403 -13.47 4.90 21.55
N HIS A 404 -14.79 4.95 21.35
CA HIS A 404 -15.66 3.75 21.33
C HIS A 404 -15.20 2.64 20.37
N VAL A 405 -14.66 2.97 19.19
CA VAL A 405 -14.15 1.96 18.23
C VAL A 405 -12.98 1.18 18.84
N LYS A 406 -12.13 1.86 19.61
CA LYS A 406 -11.00 1.23 20.29
C LYS A 406 -11.48 0.41 21.50
N GLU A 407 -12.44 0.91 22.26
CA GLU A 407 -13.06 0.18 23.37
C GLU A 407 -13.64 -1.17 22.91
N ASP A 408 -14.40 -1.16 21.81
CA ASP A 408 -14.95 -2.39 21.20
C ASP A 408 -13.83 -3.33 20.72
N SER A 409 -12.76 -2.77 20.15
CA SER A 409 -11.61 -3.55 19.67
C SER A 409 -10.83 -4.19 20.83
N ILE A 410 -10.69 -3.49 21.96
CA ILE A 410 -10.09 -4.03 23.19
C ILE A 410 -10.95 -5.17 23.73
N ALA A 411 -12.28 -5.01 23.76
CA ALA A 411 -13.19 -6.06 24.23
C ALA A 411 -13.07 -7.33 23.38
N ARG A 412 -13.04 -7.20 22.05
CA ARG A 412 -12.81 -8.34 21.14
C ARG A 412 -11.44 -8.99 21.34
N ALA A 413 -10.38 -8.20 21.49
CA ALA A 413 -9.04 -8.72 21.72
C ALA A 413 -8.95 -9.52 23.04
N ARG A 414 -9.60 -9.05 24.11
CA ARG A 414 -9.66 -9.77 25.40
C ARG A 414 -10.46 -11.07 25.32
N ALA A 415 -11.56 -11.09 24.57
CA ALA A 415 -12.30 -12.32 24.31
C ALA A 415 -11.42 -13.35 23.60
N ARG A 416 -10.69 -12.92 22.57
CA ARG A 416 -9.76 -13.78 21.83
C ARG A 416 -8.57 -14.25 22.67
N GLU A 417 -8.05 -13.40 23.55
CA GLU A 417 -7.01 -13.77 24.52
C GLU A 417 -7.47 -14.93 25.41
N THR A 418 -8.71 -14.84 25.91
CA THR A 418 -9.29 -15.87 26.78
C THR A 418 -9.44 -17.20 26.03
N GLU A 419 -9.91 -17.18 24.78
CA GLU A 419 -10.00 -18.37 23.93
C GLU A 419 -8.62 -19.02 23.74
N LEU A 420 -7.60 -18.23 23.37
CA LEU A 420 -6.24 -18.73 23.10
C LEU A 420 -5.53 -19.24 24.36
N LEU A 421 -5.82 -18.68 25.53
CA LEU A 421 -5.27 -19.16 26.82
C LEU A 421 -5.96 -20.45 27.31
N SER A 422 -7.15 -20.75 26.79
CA SER A 422 -7.93 -21.94 27.15
C SER A 422 -7.75 -23.14 26.22
N ALA A 423 -7.17 -22.91 25.05
CA ALA A 423 -6.83 -23.92 24.04
C ALA A 423 -5.45 -24.52 24.35
#